data_AF-S8DYF4-F1
#
_entry.id   AF-S8DYF4-F1
#
_cell.length_a   1.000
_cell.length_b   1.000
_cell.length_c   1.000
_cell.angle_alpha   90.00
_cell.angle_beta   90.00
_cell.angle_gamma   90.00
#
_symmetry.space_group_name_H-M   'P 1'
#
loop_
_entity.id
_entity.type
_entity.pdbx_description
1 polymer ?
#
loop_
_entity_poly.entity_id
_entity_poly.type
_entity_poly.pdbx_seq_one_letter_code
_entity_poly.pdbx_strand_id
1 'polypeptide(L)'
;IKNSLPIWYHLCSEKALRRLDNTTRSTCLRECHEVSTALDLLRVINKPNTPRTGQMRAHREHNSCACWACKDDRENGCTKPRTCRDTAKKILSALTEKWHPEWEPPPDNLTLTHRRIGKNSEVLEEGGDFLFNPSITECNGVAGALRVFAAPES
;
A
#
# COMPACT_ATOMS: atom_id res chain seq x y z
N ILE A 1 5.90 -5.11 -0.68
CA ILE A 1 5.57 -4.35 -1.92
C ILE A 1 4.22 -3.65 -1.81
N LYS A 2 3.09 -4.36 -1.64
CA LYS A 2 1.73 -3.78 -1.70
C LYS A 2 1.54 -2.52 -0.85
N ASN A 3 2.03 -2.56 0.39
CA ASN A 3 2.00 -1.43 1.34
C ASN A 3 2.70 -0.16 0.83
N SER A 4 3.75 -0.32 0.03
CA SER A 4 4.59 0.77 -0.47
C SER A 4 4.15 1.29 -1.84
N LEU A 5 3.10 0.72 -2.43
CA LEU A 5 2.61 1.16 -3.72
C LEU A 5 1.91 2.52 -3.59
N PRO A 6 2.15 3.45 -4.54
CA PRO A 6 1.49 4.75 -4.55
C PRO A 6 0.00 4.56 -4.80
N ILE A 7 -0.83 5.18 -3.98
CA ILE A 7 -2.28 4.96 -4.05
C ILE A 7 -2.99 5.85 -5.07
N TRP A 8 -2.43 7.04 -5.33
CA TRP A 8 -2.99 7.98 -6.30
C TRP A 8 -2.56 7.60 -7.70
N TYR A 9 -3.50 7.63 -8.65
CA TYR A 9 -3.25 7.19 -10.03
C TYR A 9 -2.65 5.76 -10.08
N HIS A 10 -3.11 4.90 -9.16
CA HIS A 10 -2.60 3.53 -8.99
C HIS A 10 -2.62 2.75 -10.32
N LEU A 11 -1.67 1.84 -10.51
CA LEU A 11 -1.49 1.04 -11.75
C LEU A 11 -2.76 0.32 -12.21
N CYS A 12 -3.61 -0.09 -11.26
CA CYS A 12 -4.91 -0.71 -11.51
C CYS A 12 -6.09 0.24 -11.29
N SER A 13 -5.91 1.53 -11.52
CA SER A 13 -6.97 2.52 -11.38
C SER A 13 -8.03 2.33 -12.46
N GLU A 14 -9.01 1.49 -12.14
CA GLU A 14 -10.27 1.36 -12.87
C GLU A 14 -11.05 2.68 -12.81
N LYS A 15 -12.09 2.81 -13.66
CA LYS A 15 -12.90 4.04 -13.73
C LYS A 15 -13.41 4.50 -12.35
N ALA A 16 -13.68 3.58 -11.43
CA ALA A 16 -14.11 3.89 -10.07
C ALA A 16 -13.02 4.58 -9.25
N LEU A 17 -11.79 4.04 -9.25
CA LEU A 17 -10.67 4.60 -8.50
C LEU A 17 -10.25 5.98 -9.07
N ARG A 18 -10.20 6.12 -10.40
CA ARG A 18 -9.90 7.41 -11.06
C ARG A 18 -10.87 8.53 -10.69
N ARG A 19 -12.15 8.19 -10.50
CA ARG A 19 -13.17 9.16 -10.05
C ARG A 19 -12.94 9.61 -8.61
N LEU A 20 -12.37 8.75 -7.78
CA LEU A 20 -12.07 9.07 -6.39
C LEU A 20 -10.83 9.97 -6.26
N ASP A 21 -9.82 9.84 -7.13
CA ASP A 21 -8.55 10.61 -7.06
C ASP A 21 -8.78 12.14 -7.00
N ASN A 22 -9.79 12.65 -7.70
CA ASN A 22 -10.04 14.09 -7.88
C ASN A 22 -11.13 14.66 -6.97
N THR A 23 -11.54 13.96 -5.92
CA THR A 23 -12.53 14.51 -4.98
C THR A 23 -11.89 15.47 -3.98
N THR A 24 -12.68 16.39 -3.43
CA THR A 24 -12.24 17.26 -2.33
C THR A 24 -11.73 16.47 -1.12
N ARG A 25 -12.30 15.28 -0.88
CA ARG A 25 -11.85 14.42 0.24
C ARG A 25 -10.51 13.77 -0.07
N SER A 26 -10.27 13.36 -1.31
CA SER A 26 -8.97 12.84 -1.74
C SER A 26 -7.88 13.92 -1.75
N THR A 27 -8.26 15.17 -2.02
CA THR A 27 -7.36 16.32 -1.84
C THR A 27 -6.99 16.48 -0.36
N CYS A 28 -7.98 16.46 0.54
CA CYS A 28 -7.74 16.49 1.99
C CYS A 28 -6.90 15.30 2.49
N LEU A 29 -7.09 14.09 1.93
CA LEU A 29 -6.26 12.92 2.24
C LEU A 29 -4.79 13.13 1.84
N ARG A 30 -4.54 13.80 0.71
CA ARG A 30 -3.17 14.13 0.27
C ARG A 30 -2.53 15.22 1.09
N GLU A 31 -3.26 16.30 1.37
CA GLU A 31 -2.70 17.53 1.93
C GLU A 31 -2.72 17.55 3.46
N CYS A 32 -3.82 17.12 4.09
CA CYS A 32 -3.96 17.17 5.55
C CYS A 32 -3.58 15.86 6.23
N HIS A 33 -3.77 14.72 5.55
CA HIS A 33 -3.45 13.39 6.09
C HIS A 33 -2.18 12.79 5.48
N GLU A 34 -1.52 13.50 4.55
CA GLU A 34 -0.25 13.11 3.91
C GLU A 34 -0.26 11.69 3.31
N VAL A 35 -1.42 11.25 2.83
CA VAL A 35 -1.57 9.91 2.26
C VAL A 35 -0.83 9.86 0.92
N SER A 36 0.13 8.94 0.79
CA SER A 36 0.86 8.71 -0.46
C SER A 36 0.81 7.23 -0.89
N THR A 37 0.77 6.31 0.08
CA THR A 37 0.83 4.86 -0.15
C THR A 37 -0.43 4.13 0.32
N ALA A 38 -0.58 2.87 -0.09
CA ALA A 38 -1.63 1.99 0.42
C ALA A 38 -1.55 1.80 1.96
N LEU A 39 -0.34 1.81 2.53
CA LEU A 39 -0.15 1.76 3.98
C LEU A 39 -0.68 3.02 4.67
N ASP A 40 -0.51 4.19 4.07
CA ASP A 40 -1.01 5.44 4.65
C ASP A 40 -2.54 5.48 4.71
N LEU A 41 -3.22 4.90 3.70
CA LEU A 41 -4.66 4.68 3.79
C LEU A 41 -5.04 3.82 5.00
N LEU A 42 -4.36 2.68 5.19
CA LEU A 42 -4.61 1.79 6.32
C LEU A 42 -4.40 2.52 7.66
N ARG A 43 -3.37 3.37 7.75
CA ARG A 43 -3.12 4.20 8.94
C ARG A 43 -4.27 5.16 9.23
N VAL A 44 -4.82 5.82 8.20
CA VAL A 44 -5.99 6.69 8.35
C VAL A 44 -7.22 5.90 8.80
N ILE A 45 -7.47 4.74 8.19
CA ILE A 45 -8.63 3.88 8.48
C ILE A 45 -8.56 3.34 9.91
N ASN A 46 -7.39 2.85 10.32
CA ASN A 46 -7.16 2.15 11.57
C ASN A 46 -6.60 3.05 12.69
N LYS A 47 -6.63 4.38 12.50
CA LYS A 47 -6.09 5.33 13.49
C LYS A 47 -6.73 5.09 14.86
N PRO A 48 -5.94 4.79 15.91
CA PRO A 48 -6.47 4.43 17.22
C PRO A 48 -7.19 5.62 17.86
N ASN A 49 -8.34 5.35 18.49
CA ASN A 49 -9.13 6.37 19.17
C ASN A 49 -8.64 6.67 20.60
N THR A 50 -7.66 5.91 21.10
CA THR A 50 -7.07 6.04 22.43
C THR A 50 -5.89 7.02 22.41
N PRO A 51 -5.91 8.11 23.20
CA PRO A 51 -4.73 8.95 23.36
C PRO A 51 -3.67 8.20 24.17
N ARG A 52 -2.39 8.50 23.89
CA ARG A 52 -1.25 8.02 24.71
C ARG A 52 -1.33 8.43 26.19
N THR A 53 -2.15 9.43 26.52
CA THR A 53 -2.16 10.13 27.81
C THR A 53 -3.40 9.88 28.68
N GLY A 54 -4.28 8.93 28.31
CA GLY A 54 -5.30 8.37 29.23
C GLY A 54 -6.67 9.07 29.30
N GLN A 55 -6.91 10.22 28.65
CA GLN A 55 -8.26 10.81 28.58
C GLN A 55 -9.09 10.26 27.41
N MET A 56 -9.87 9.22 27.67
CA MET A 56 -10.65 8.54 26.63
C MET A 56 -12.03 9.18 26.43
N ARG A 57 -12.20 9.97 25.37
CA ARG A 57 -13.54 10.22 24.80
C ARG A 57 -13.84 9.15 23.77
N ALA A 58 -14.96 8.44 23.95
CA ALA A 58 -15.40 7.41 23.00
C ALA A 58 -15.56 8.00 21.59
N HIS A 59 -15.15 7.23 20.59
CA HIS A 59 -15.37 7.59 19.20
C HIS A 59 -16.87 7.62 18.87
N ARG A 60 -17.25 8.51 17.97
CA ARG A 60 -18.62 8.67 17.49
C ARG A 60 -18.60 8.87 15.99
N GLU A 61 -19.60 8.31 15.32
CA GLU A 61 -19.78 8.31 13.87
C GLU A 61 -20.27 9.66 13.32
N HIS A 62 -19.62 10.77 13.69
CA HIS A 62 -19.87 12.10 13.13
C HIS A 62 -18.60 12.96 13.03
N ASN A 63 -18.60 13.96 12.15
CA ASN A 63 -17.41 14.79 11.86
C ASN A 63 -16.97 15.69 13.04
N SER A 64 -17.88 16.00 13.96
CA SER A 64 -17.58 16.74 15.20
C SER A 64 -17.20 15.83 16.38
N CYS A 65 -16.81 14.58 16.13
CA CYS A 65 -16.41 13.65 17.19
C CYS A 65 -15.23 14.22 18.00
N ALA A 66 -15.35 14.22 19.33
CA ALA A 66 -14.35 14.76 20.24
C ALA A 66 -13.29 13.73 20.69
N CYS A 67 -13.22 12.55 20.06
CA CYS A 67 -12.13 11.60 20.35
C CYS A 67 -10.78 12.18 19.92
N TRP A 68 -9.70 11.65 20.50
CA TRP A 68 -8.35 12.13 20.24
C TRP A 68 -8.00 12.09 18.75
N ALA A 69 -8.22 10.96 18.07
CA ALA A 69 -7.93 10.81 16.65
C ALA A 69 -8.62 11.87 15.77
N CYS A 70 -9.91 12.15 16.01
CA CYS A 70 -10.63 13.15 15.23
C CYS A 70 -10.18 14.58 15.56
N LYS A 71 -9.75 14.82 16.80
CA LYS A 71 -9.24 16.13 17.22
C LYS A 71 -7.88 16.40 16.56
N ASP A 72 -7.00 15.42 16.61
CA ASP A 72 -5.69 15.45 15.95
C ASP A 72 -5.83 15.68 14.43
N ASP A 73 -6.75 14.96 13.77
CA ASP A 73 -7.05 15.21 12.34
C ASP A 73 -7.49 16.66 12.08
N ARG A 74 -8.34 17.23 12.95
CA ARG A 74 -8.81 18.63 12.82
C ARG A 74 -7.70 19.64 13.10
N GLU A 75 -6.81 19.36 14.05
CA GLU A 75 -5.63 20.19 14.34
C GLU A 75 -4.69 20.24 13.14
N ASN A 76 -4.63 19.16 12.35
CA ASN A 76 -3.92 19.10 11.06
C ASN A 76 -4.74 19.69 9.88
N GLY A 77 -5.85 20.38 10.15
CA GLY A 77 -6.65 21.09 9.14
C GLY A 77 -7.78 20.29 8.49
N CYS A 78 -7.99 19.02 8.85
CA CYS A 78 -9.09 18.23 8.31
C CYS A 78 -10.45 18.69 8.84
N THR A 79 -11.34 19.16 7.96
CA THR A 79 -12.68 19.63 8.36
C THR A 79 -13.69 18.51 8.62
N LYS A 80 -13.49 17.32 8.04
CA LYS A 80 -14.45 16.19 8.12
C LYS A 80 -13.73 14.84 8.30
N PRO A 81 -13.17 14.55 9.49
CA PRO A 81 -12.35 13.36 9.74
C PRO A 81 -13.06 12.03 9.44
N ARG A 82 -14.35 11.93 9.76
CA ARG A 82 -15.13 10.72 9.45
C ARG A 82 -15.25 10.52 7.96
N THR A 83 -15.62 11.57 7.23
CA THR A 83 -15.77 11.49 5.77
C THR A 83 -14.45 11.18 5.07
N CYS A 84 -13.32 11.67 5.58
CA CYS A 84 -11.99 11.29 5.07
C CYS A 84 -11.70 9.79 5.30
N ARG A 85 -12.01 9.25 6.48
CA ARG A 85 -11.92 7.80 6.74
C ARG A 85 -12.84 6.97 5.85
N ASP A 86 -14.08 7.40 5.63
CA ASP A 86 -15.00 6.70 4.73
C ASP A 86 -14.50 6.74 3.28
N THR A 87 -13.90 7.86 2.87
CA THR A 87 -13.28 7.98 1.54
C THR A 87 -12.07 7.08 1.43
N ALA A 88 -11.22 7.02 2.45
CA ALA A 88 -10.07 6.13 2.50
C ALA A 88 -10.48 4.66 2.36
N LYS A 89 -11.53 4.23 3.08
CA LYS A 89 -12.11 2.88 2.94
C LYS A 89 -12.60 2.61 1.52
N LYS A 90 -13.27 3.57 0.88
CA LYS A 90 -13.75 3.44 -0.51
C LYS A 90 -12.58 3.27 -1.49
N ILE A 91 -11.53 4.07 -1.34
CA ILE A 91 -10.33 3.95 -2.18
C ILE A 91 -9.69 2.58 -1.98
N LEU A 92 -9.52 2.13 -0.73
CA LEU A 92 -8.96 0.82 -0.41
C LEU A 92 -9.80 -0.33 -1.00
N SER A 93 -11.12 -0.28 -0.87
CA SER A 93 -12.03 -1.31 -1.40
C SER A 93 -12.07 -1.40 -2.92
N ALA A 94 -11.61 -0.36 -3.63
CA ALA A 94 -11.53 -0.35 -5.08
C ALA A 94 -10.24 -1.00 -5.60
N LEU A 95 -9.32 -1.40 -4.71
CA LEU A 95 -8.14 -2.18 -5.09
C LEU A 95 -8.53 -3.65 -5.29
N THR A 96 -8.13 -4.23 -6.41
CA THR A 96 -8.27 -5.68 -6.65
C THR A 96 -7.40 -6.49 -5.68
N GLU A 97 -7.79 -7.72 -5.38
CA GLU A 97 -7.07 -8.67 -4.49
C GLU A 97 -5.54 -8.72 -4.71
N LYS A 98 -5.11 -8.73 -5.97
CA LYS A 98 -3.68 -8.76 -6.33
C LYS A 98 -2.88 -7.60 -5.69
N TRP A 99 -3.50 -6.44 -5.56
CA TRP A 99 -2.86 -5.20 -5.09
C TRP A 99 -3.34 -4.76 -3.71
N HIS A 100 -4.36 -5.40 -3.16
CA HIS A 100 -4.89 -5.10 -1.84
C HIS A 100 -3.84 -5.45 -0.77
N PRO A 101 -3.46 -4.51 0.13
CA PRO A 101 -2.37 -4.71 1.09
C PRO A 101 -2.65 -5.81 2.11
N GLU A 102 -3.92 -6.04 2.45
CA GLU A 102 -4.34 -7.06 3.42
C GLU A 102 -4.59 -8.44 2.77
N TRP A 103 -4.46 -8.55 1.45
CA TRP A 103 -4.67 -9.83 0.77
C TRP A 103 -3.34 -10.57 0.58
N GLU A 104 -3.25 -11.80 1.04
CA GLU A 104 -2.09 -12.66 0.78
C GLU A 104 -2.34 -13.49 -0.48
N PRO A 105 -1.42 -13.50 -1.46
CA PRO A 105 -1.56 -14.38 -2.62
C PRO A 105 -1.47 -15.86 -2.18
N PRO A 106 -2.17 -16.78 -2.85
CA PRO A 106 -2.02 -18.20 -2.60
C PRO A 106 -0.56 -18.63 -2.86
N PRO A 107 -0.03 -19.62 -2.11
CA PRO A 107 1.31 -20.12 -2.33
C PRO A 107 1.41 -20.73 -3.73
N ASP A 108 2.35 -20.22 -4.53
CA ASP A 108 2.56 -20.65 -5.92
C ASP A 108 3.40 -21.93 -6.04
N ASN A 109 4.07 -22.34 -4.94
CA ASN A 109 5.03 -23.44 -4.87
C ASN A 109 6.17 -23.32 -5.92
N LEU A 110 6.46 -22.10 -6.39
CA LEU A 110 7.47 -21.85 -7.41
C LEU A 110 8.85 -21.50 -6.81
N THR A 111 8.91 -21.24 -5.51
CA THR A 111 10.17 -21.01 -4.80
C THR A 111 11.06 -22.23 -4.90
N LEU A 112 12.30 -22.02 -5.37
CA LEU A 112 13.26 -23.11 -5.42
C LEU A 112 13.57 -23.65 -4.03
N THR A 113 13.60 -24.98 -3.91
CA THR A 113 14.05 -25.64 -2.70
C THR A 113 15.55 -25.41 -2.49
N HIS A 114 16.03 -25.56 -1.25
CA HIS A 114 17.44 -25.39 -0.90
C HIS A 114 18.39 -26.20 -1.79
N ARG A 115 17.97 -27.42 -2.17
CA ARG A 115 18.73 -28.29 -3.10
C ARG A 115 18.83 -27.70 -4.51
N ARG A 116 17.76 -27.10 -5.02
CA ARG A 116 17.74 -26.45 -6.34
C ARG A 116 18.54 -25.14 -6.34
N ILE A 117 18.53 -24.41 -5.22
CA ILE A 117 19.38 -23.23 -5.03
C ILE A 117 20.86 -23.61 -5.05
N GLY A 118 21.26 -24.66 -4.31
CA GLY A 118 22.65 -25.13 -4.32
C GLY A 118 23.14 -25.52 -5.71
N LYS A 119 22.32 -26.27 -6.47
CA LYS A 119 22.65 -26.66 -7.85
C LYS A 119 22.77 -25.46 -8.79
N ASN A 120 21.97 -24.42 -8.59
CA ASN A 120 22.08 -23.19 -9.37
C ASN A 120 23.39 -22.43 -9.09
N SER A 121 23.89 -22.45 -7.85
CA SER A 121 25.18 -21.83 -7.51
C SER A 121 26.34 -22.53 -8.20
N GLU A 122 26.33 -23.87 -8.23
CA GLU A 122 27.34 -24.69 -8.93
C GLU A 122 27.33 -24.40 -10.45
N VAL A 123 26.15 -24.33 -11.06
CA VAL A 123 25.99 -24.00 -12.51
C VAL A 123 26.47 -22.58 -12.84
N LEU A 124 26.41 -21.64 -11.89
CA LEU A 124 26.91 -20.28 -12.11
C LEU A 124 28.43 -20.22 -12.28
N GLU A 125 29.14 -21.14 -11.63
CA GLU A 125 30.61 -21.23 -11.66
C GLU A 125 31.11 -22.10 -12.82
N GLU A 126 30.43 -23.21 -13.09
CA GLU A 126 30.89 -24.24 -14.06
C GLU A 126 30.22 -24.12 -15.44
N GLY A 127 29.12 -23.35 -15.54
CA GLY A 127 28.28 -23.27 -16.72
C GLY A 127 27.33 -24.47 -16.88
N GLY A 128 26.17 -24.26 -17.50
CA GLY A 128 25.16 -25.32 -17.73
C GLY A 128 23.72 -24.83 -17.62
N ASP A 129 22.79 -25.78 -17.48
CA ASP A 129 21.35 -25.49 -17.41
C ASP A 129 20.97 -24.86 -16.07
N PHE A 130 20.69 -23.56 -16.09
CA PHE A 130 20.29 -22.77 -14.93
C PHE A 130 18.76 -22.77 -14.75
N LEU A 131 18.27 -23.20 -13.58
CA LEU A 131 16.84 -23.16 -13.28
C LEU A 131 16.46 -21.78 -12.72
N PHE A 132 15.67 -21.01 -13.45
CA PHE A 132 15.20 -19.71 -12.97
C PHE A 132 14.41 -19.85 -11.66
N ASN A 133 14.76 -19.06 -10.64
CA ASN A 133 14.00 -18.93 -9.40
C ASN A 133 13.04 -17.73 -9.50
N PRO A 134 11.74 -17.95 -9.75
CA PRO A 134 10.77 -16.86 -9.86
C PRO A 134 10.48 -16.17 -8.53
N SER A 135 10.94 -16.73 -7.40
CA SER A 135 10.79 -16.14 -6.06
C SER A 135 11.95 -15.24 -5.65
N ILE A 136 12.82 -14.83 -6.59
CA ILE A 136 13.69 -13.66 -6.41
C ILE A 136 12.80 -12.41 -6.50
N THR A 137 11.88 -12.29 -5.55
CA THR A 137 11.02 -11.14 -5.37
C THR A 137 11.72 -10.20 -4.40
N GLU A 138 12.50 -9.29 -4.98
CA GLU A 138 12.95 -8.01 -4.41
C GLU A 138 13.70 -7.97 -3.08
N CYS A 139 14.95 -7.47 -3.12
CA CYS A 139 15.68 -7.04 -1.92
C CYS A 139 15.50 -5.56 -1.55
N ASN A 140 15.03 -4.68 -2.47
CA ASN A 140 15.21 -3.22 -2.34
C ASN A 140 13.93 -2.36 -2.48
N GLY A 141 12.75 -2.95 -2.33
CA GLY A 141 11.46 -2.22 -2.48
C GLY A 141 11.14 -1.84 -3.94
N VAL A 142 10.06 -1.08 -4.16
CA VAL A 142 9.43 -0.85 -5.49
C VAL A 142 10.41 -0.43 -6.60
N ALA A 143 11.48 0.31 -6.28
CA ALA A 143 12.49 0.70 -7.26
C ALA A 143 13.30 -0.49 -7.83
N GLY A 144 13.43 -1.58 -7.07
CA GLY A 144 14.04 -2.83 -7.52
C GLY A 144 13.10 -3.72 -8.35
N ALA A 145 11.81 -3.38 -8.44
CA ALA A 145 10.78 -4.23 -9.06
C ALA A 145 10.72 -4.01 -10.57
N LEU A 146 11.17 -2.84 -11.00
CA LEU A 146 11.03 -2.36 -12.36
C LEU A 146 12.31 -2.69 -13.11
N ARG A 147 12.20 -3.53 -14.14
CA ARG A 147 13.26 -3.77 -15.11
C ARG A 147 12.88 -3.08 -16.42
N VAL A 148 13.71 -2.15 -16.87
CA VAL A 148 13.57 -1.49 -18.18
C VAL A 148 14.51 -2.18 -19.15
N PHE A 149 13.97 -2.74 -20.23
CA PHE A 149 14.75 -3.31 -21.32
C PHE A 149 14.76 -2.32 -22.47
N ALA A 150 15.92 -1.72 -22.75
CA ALA A 150 16.14 -0.86 -23.91
C ALA A 150 16.98 -1.62 -24.94
N ALA A 151 16.69 -1.40 -26.24
CA ALA A 151 17.58 -1.87 -27.29
C ALA A 151 18.91 -1.10 -27.22
N PRO A 152 20.06 -1.74 -27.54
CA PRO A 152 21.32 -1.02 -27.63
C PRO A 152 21.21 0.07 -28.70
N GLU A 153 21.70 1.27 -28.38
CA GLU A 153 21.83 2.34 -29.37
C GLU A 153 22.78 1.85 -30.49
N SER A 154 22.34 2.07 -31.73
CA SER A 154 23.00 1.59 -32.96
C SER A 154 24.24 2.41 -33.30
#